data_AF-A0A840BR58-F1
#
_entry.id   AF-A0A840BR58-F1
#
_cell.length_a   1.000
_cell.length_b   1.000
_cell.length_c   1.000
_cell.angle_alpha   90.00
_cell.angle_beta   90.00
_cell.angle_gamma   90.00
#
_symmetry.space_group_name_H-M   'P 1'
#
loop_
_entity.id
_entity.type
_entity.pdbx_description
1 polymer ?
#
loop_
_entity_poly.entity_id
_entity_poly.type
_entity_poly.pdbx_seq_one_letter_code
_entity_poly.pdbx_strand_id
1 'polypeptide(L)'
;MMITVAAALATIAIVTQDQTALRAAPRDAAQAQTVLWQGDSLEIRGEKGDFLQVYDHRHERAGFVRATQVRVHALTPEAAPELLSVVRFLREANGAETLGIAYATAYLKAAPAAAIDAEPFDALGVMAERLARRASTRQSKAGEVAIAAQMEVAANYGVEFVAFERNGQMQTCYNGDAFRRVLGMRADDGQRARAALALTRHDCVPGTLTPVERAMTDAWRAEVLDRVELKNLSEVTRNRLHMRKAGVWSAIAYEKARKADAALPAATRAIEELAAVNKAELTEDDAPTYADAGLRVGASRWAAVPEVGMPRGKLALSTTPGQQPGETCVALQQAEGKALRTVLTRCTFGLVWAASAQTSAQGDALALAVQPMATWRELWLFHQRGGEWVVDVLPPAIDNPDLGYVEFAGWVPGGNQFLAAREVRAEGRYKQSFEVLSQNSLQVERWADRANALAAFVRWQDPAWKRGTVSVR
;
A
#
# COMPACT_ATOMS: atom_id res chain seq x y z
N MET A 1 43.63 14.32 -43.96
CA MET A 1 44.13 13.40 -42.92
C MET A 1 43.21 13.55 -41.71
N MET A 2 42.12 12.79 -41.70
CA MET A 2 41.14 12.80 -40.59
C MET A 2 41.78 12.10 -39.40
N ILE A 3 41.89 12.79 -38.27
CA ILE A 3 42.22 12.18 -36.99
C ILE A 3 40.96 11.45 -36.53
N THR A 4 40.91 10.16 -36.78
CA THR A 4 40.01 9.25 -36.05
C THR A 4 40.47 9.23 -34.60
N VAL A 5 39.77 9.98 -33.75
CA VAL A 5 39.81 9.73 -32.31
C VAL A 5 39.21 8.33 -32.12
N ALA A 6 40.08 7.34 -31.91
CA ALA A 6 39.64 6.04 -31.43
C ALA A 6 38.99 6.27 -30.07
N ALA A 7 37.66 6.18 -30.02
CA ALA A 7 36.96 6.07 -28.75
C ALA A 7 37.55 4.85 -28.04
N ALA A 8 38.20 5.05 -26.88
CA ALA A 8 38.59 3.95 -26.03
C ALA A 8 37.32 3.15 -25.74
N LEU A 9 37.26 1.91 -26.25
CA LEU A 9 36.16 0.99 -26.01
C LEU A 9 36.07 0.79 -24.49
N ALA A 10 35.08 1.41 -23.85
CA ALA A 10 34.89 1.26 -22.41
C ALA A 10 34.38 -0.16 -22.13
N THR A 11 35.28 -1.08 -21.80
CA THR A 11 34.93 -2.41 -21.30
C THR A 11 34.81 -2.38 -19.78
N ILE A 12 33.79 -3.03 -19.24
CA ILE A 12 33.58 -3.16 -17.80
C ILE A 12 33.50 -4.64 -17.41
N ALA A 13 33.84 -4.95 -16.16
CA ALA A 13 33.56 -6.24 -15.55
C ALA A 13 32.45 -6.09 -14.52
N ILE A 14 31.37 -6.86 -14.65
CA ILE A 14 30.26 -6.88 -13.68
C ILE A 14 30.42 -8.11 -12.80
N VAL A 15 30.44 -7.91 -11.48
CA VAL A 15 30.50 -8.98 -10.48
C VAL A 15 29.19 -9.77 -10.51
N THR A 16 29.27 -11.10 -10.59
CA THR A 16 28.09 -11.98 -10.75
C THR A 16 27.66 -12.70 -9.48
N GLN A 17 28.46 -12.61 -8.42
CA GLN A 17 28.25 -13.34 -7.17
C GLN A 17 28.45 -12.42 -5.98
N ASP A 18 27.65 -12.62 -4.95
CA ASP A 18 27.84 -11.97 -3.66
C ASP A 18 29.14 -12.44 -2.99
N GLN A 19 29.70 -11.59 -2.14
CA GLN A 19 30.91 -11.87 -1.37
C GLN A 19 32.16 -12.18 -2.21
N THR A 20 32.29 -11.54 -3.38
CA THR A 20 33.46 -11.68 -4.25
C THR A 20 34.66 -10.91 -3.67
N ALA A 21 35.77 -11.58 -3.39
CA ALA A 21 36.94 -10.93 -2.80
C ALA A 21 37.76 -10.14 -3.85
N LEU A 22 37.96 -8.84 -3.62
CA LEU A 22 38.97 -8.06 -4.32
C LEU A 22 40.32 -8.24 -3.61
N ARG A 23 41.31 -8.82 -4.29
CA ARG A 23 42.57 -9.26 -3.67
C ARG A 23 43.75 -8.37 -4.06
N ALA A 24 44.73 -8.26 -3.17
CA ALA A 24 45.95 -7.48 -3.42
C ALA A 24 46.88 -8.09 -4.49
N ALA A 25 46.73 -9.39 -4.81
CA ALA A 25 47.56 -10.10 -5.79
C ALA A 25 46.73 -11.21 -6.49
N PRO A 26 47.13 -11.66 -7.71
CA PRO A 26 46.38 -12.64 -8.52
C PRO A 26 46.61 -14.08 -8.02
N ARG A 27 46.19 -14.36 -6.78
CA ARG A 27 46.21 -15.69 -6.16
C ARG A 27 45.20 -15.75 -5.02
N ASP A 28 44.58 -16.90 -4.77
CA ASP A 28 43.55 -17.03 -3.73
C ASP A 28 44.05 -16.79 -2.31
N ALA A 29 45.30 -17.16 -2.03
CA ALA A 29 45.91 -16.93 -0.72
C ALA A 29 46.27 -15.45 -0.49
N ALA A 30 46.12 -14.57 -1.47
CA ALA A 30 46.37 -13.15 -1.29
C ALA A 30 45.31 -12.52 -0.39
N GLN A 31 45.75 -11.56 0.43
CA GLN A 31 44.90 -10.78 1.31
C GLN A 31 43.75 -10.14 0.51
N ALA A 32 42.52 -10.33 0.99
CA ALA A 32 41.35 -9.62 0.51
C ALA A 32 41.41 -8.18 1.03
N GLN A 33 41.30 -7.21 0.11
CA GLN A 33 41.30 -5.78 0.41
C GLN A 33 39.89 -5.27 0.70
N THR A 34 38.90 -5.76 -0.05
CA THR A 34 37.47 -5.49 0.15
C THR A 34 36.64 -6.64 -0.38
N VAL A 35 35.35 -6.62 -0.06
CA VAL A 35 34.35 -7.57 -0.53
C VAL A 35 33.42 -6.85 -1.50
N LEU A 36 33.25 -7.44 -2.68
CA LEU A 36 32.36 -6.99 -3.74
C LEU A 36 31.08 -7.83 -3.73
N TRP A 37 30.02 -7.24 -4.24
CA TRP A 37 28.68 -7.83 -4.27
C TRP A 37 28.18 -7.92 -5.70
N GLN A 38 27.20 -8.79 -5.95
CA GLN A 38 26.67 -8.94 -7.30
C GLN A 38 26.17 -7.59 -7.83
N GLY A 39 26.50 -7.30 -9.08
CA GLY A 39 26.21 -6.02 -9.71
C GLY A 39 27.27 -4.94 -9.50
N ASP A 40 28.31 -5.11 -8.68
CA ASP A 40 29.44 -4.16 -8.67
C ASP A 40 30.08 -4.10 -10.07
N SER A 41 30.28 -2.88 -10.60
CA SER A 41 30.95 -2.64 -11.88
C SER A 41 32.40 -2.23 -11.68
N LEU A 42 33.30 -2.86 -12.40
CA LEU A 42 34.75 -2.69 -12.27
C LEU A 42 35.35 -2.24 -13.60
N GLU A 43 36.29 -1.31 -13.53
CA GLU A 43 37.15 -0.94 -14.66
C GLU A 43 38.25 -1.99 -14.82
N ILE A 44 38.40 -2.54 -16.02
CA ILE A 44 39.43 -3.54 -16.31
C ILE A 44 40.73 -2.82 -16.67
N ARG A 45 41.82 -3.15 -15.97
CA ARG A 45 43.16 -2.58 -16.18
C ARG A 45 44.19 -3.56 -16.72
N GLY A 46 43.89 -4.86 -16.67
CA GLY A 46 44.75 -5.90 -17.20
C GLY A 46 44.28 -7.30 -16.81
N GLU A 47 45.02 -8.31 -17.26
CA GLU A 47 44.74 -9.72 -16.99
C GLU A 47 46.05 -10.42 -16.59
N LYS A 48 45.96 -11.33 -15.61
CA LYS A 48 47.10 -12.10 -15.14
C LYS A 48 46.66 -13.48 -14.68
N GLY A 49 46.86 -14.49 -15.54
CA GLY A 49 46.36 -15.84 -15.33
C GLY A 49 44.83 -15.81 -15.21
N ASP A 50 44.26 -16.54 -14.25
CA ASP A 50 42.80 -16.60 -14.03
C ASP A 50 42.22 -15.38 -13.30
N PHE A 51 42.96 -14.26 -13.25
CA PHE A 51 42.58 -13.05 -12.53
C PHE A 51 42.56 -11.84 -13.47
N LEU A 52 41.53 -10.99 -13.29
CA LEU A 52 41.50 -9.65 -13.87
C LEU A 52 42.06 -8.66 -12.86
N GLN A 53 42.97 -7.79 -13.33
CA GLN A 53 43.37 -6.60 -12.61
C GLN A 53 42.32 -5.52 -12.86
N VAL A 54 41.74 -5.00 -11.78
CA VAL A 54 40.57 -4.15 -11.84
C VAL A 54 40.69 -2.95 -10.92
N TYR A 55 39.90 -1.92 -11.21
CA TYR A 55 39.66 -0.79 -10.31
C TYR A 55 38.17 -0.68 -10.00
N ASP A 56 37.86 -0.71 -8.71
CA ASP A 56 36.53 -0.47 -8.18
C ASP A 56 36.39 1.02 -7.84
N HIS A 57 35.57 1.72 -8.62
CA HIS A 57 35.28 3.13 -8.44
C HIS A 57 34.46 3.43 -7.19
N ARG A 58 33.64 2.48 -6.71
CA ARG A 58 32.78 2.70 -5.55
C ARG A 58 33.56 2.73 -4.25
N HIS A 59 34.55 1.85 -4.12
CA HIS A 59 35.43 1.82 -2.94
C HIS A 59 36.79 2.49 -3.19
N GLU A 60 37.02 3.03 -4.39
CA GLU A 60 38.28 3.64 -4.84
C GLU A 60 39.50 2.73 -4.67
N ARG A 61 39.34 1.43 -4.99
CA ARG A 61 40.36 0.39 -4.73
C ARG A 61 40.74 -0.37 -5.98
N ALA A 62 42.05 -0.50 -6.20
CA ALA A 62 42.62 -1.40 -7.20
C ALA A 62 42.89 -2.78 -6.60
N GLY A 63 42.70 -3.84 -7.39
CA GLY A 63 43.05 -5.19 -6.97
C GLY A 63 42.86 -6.22 -8.08
N PHE A 64 42.75 -7.48 -7.67
CA PHE A 64 42.57 -8.63 -8.55
C PHE A 64 41.31 -9.40 -8.16
N VAL A 65 40.51 -9.78 -9.16
CA VAL A 65 39.32 -10.62 -9.00
C VAL A 65 39.44 -11.84 -9.91
N ARG A 66 38.88 -12.98 -9.51
CA ARG A 66 38.87 -14.16 -10.38
C ARG A 66 37.99 -13.89 -11.61
N ALA A 67 38.50 -14.22 -12.79
CA ALA A 67 37.76 -14.05 -14.05
C ALA A 67 36.43 -14.83 -14.06
N THR A 68 36.33 -15.93 -13.31
CA THR A 68 35.11 -16.73 -13.17
C THR A 68 34.00 -16.06 -12.35
N GLN A 69 34.31 -15.02 -11.56
CA GLN A 69 33.35 -14.35 -10.67
C GLN A 69 32.75 -13.07 -11.31
N VAL A 70 33.25 -12.68 -12.47
CA VAL A 70 32.81 -11.49 -13.21
C VAL A 70 32.42 -11.85 -14.64
N ARG A 71 31.68 -10.94 -15.29
CA ARG A 71 31.41 -10.99 -16.72
C ARG A 71 31.85 -9.69 -17.36
N VAL A 72 32.67 -9.81 -18.40
CA VAL A 72 33.23 -8.68 -19.13
C VAL A 72 32.29 -8.31 -20.26
N HIS A 73 31.99 -7.01 -20.37
CA HIS A 73 31.07 -6.47 -21.37
C HIS A 73 31.65 -5.20 -21.99
N ALA A 74 31.45 -5.06 -23.30
CA ALA A 74 31.76 -3.83 -24.02
C ALA A 74 30.59 -2.84 -23.88
N LEU A 75 30.87 -1.57 -23.58
CA LEU A 75 29.87 -0.49 -23.56
C LEU A 75 29.80 0.19 -24.93
N THR A 76 29.46 -0.60 -25.95
CA THR A 76 29.35 -0.16 -27.34
C THR A 76 27.94 -0.36 -27.87
N PRO A 77 27.51 0.41 -28.87
CA PRO A 77 26.21 0.22 -29.52
C PRO A 77 25.96 -1.22 -29.98
N GLU A 78 26.99 -1.91 -30.48
CA GLU A 78 26.90 -3.28 -30.99
C GLU A 78 26.60 -4.30 -29.89
N ALA A 79 27.05 -4.05 -28.65
CA ALA A 79 26.83 -4.93 -27.50
C ALA A 79 25.47 -4.69 -26.81
N ALA A 80 24.80 -3.57 -27.08
CA ALA A 80 23.56 -3.20 -26.39
C ALA A 80 22.44 -4.25 -26.48
N PRO A 81 22.16 -4.90 -27.63
CA PRO A 81 21.09 -5.91 -27.70
C PRO A 81 21.34 -7.14 -26.80
N GLU A 82 22.60 -7.54 -26.64
CA GLU A 82 22.98 -8.64 -25.75
C GLU A 82 22.74 -8.26 -24.28
N LEU A 83 23.18 -7.06 -23.88
CA LEU A 83 22.94 -6.53 -22.54
C LEU A 83 21.45 -6.48 -22.21
N LEU A 84 20.60 -6.00 -23.14
CA LEU A 84 19.15 -5.96 -22.96
C LEU A 84 18.55 -7.36 -22.82
N SER A 85 19.08 -8.35 -23.53
CA SER A 85 18.63 -9.75 -23.40
C SER A 85 18.92 -10.31 -21.99
N VAL A 86 20.07 -9.95 -21.40
CA VAL A 86 20.38 -10.30 -20.01
C VAL A 86 19.46 -9.56 -19.04
N VAL A 87 19.14 -8.29 -19.28
CA VAL A 87 18.17 -7.51 -18.47
C VAL A 87 16.80 -8.20 -18.45
N ARG A 88 16.30 -8.63 -19.61
CA ARG A 88 15.02 -9.36 -19.73
C ARG A 88 15.01 -10.64 -18.91
N PHE A 89 16.11 -11.39 -18.90
CA PHE A 89 16.25 -12.60 -18.09
C PHE A 89 16.28 -12.26 -16.59
N LEU A 90 17.13 -11.32 -16.18
CA LEU A 90 17.34 -10.97 -14.76
C LEU A 90 16.13 -10.26 -14.14
N ARG A 91 15.31 -9.60 -14.95
CA ARG A 91 14.04 -9.00 -14.52
C ARG A 91 13.17 -9.98 -13.73
N GLU A 92 13.10 -11.24 -14.15
CA GLU A 92 12.28 -12.27 -13.50
C GLU A 92 13.08 -13.12 -12.50
N ALA A 93 14.40 -12.90 -12.37
CA ALA A 93 15.27 -13.64 -11.47
C ALA A 93 15.25 -13.04 -10.05
N ASN A 94 14.57 -13.71 -9.12
CA ASN A 94 14.54 -13.33 -7.70
C ASN A 94 15.94 -13.50 -7.07
N GLY A 95 16.37 -12.52 -6.28
CA GLY A 95 17.68 -12.51 -5.62
C GLY A 95 18.83 -11.97 -6.48
N ALA A 96 18.58 -11.70 -7.76
CA ALA A 96 19.56 -11.13 -8.70
C ALA A 96 19.22 -9.69 -9.13
N GLU A 97 18.42 -8.98 -8.32
CA GLU A 97 17.90 -7.65 -8.66
C GLU A 97 19.04 -6.65 -8.93
N THR A 98 20.02 -6.57 -8.03
CA THR A 98 21.16 -5.67 -8.15
C THR A 98 22.04 -5.99 -9.36
N LEU A 99 22.22 -7.29 -9.67
CA LEU A 99 22.91 -7.72 -10.88
C LEU A 99 22.16 -7.20 -12.12
N GLY A 100 20.84 -7.37 -12.17
CA GLY A 100 20.04 -6.88 -13.28
C GLY A 100 20.02 -5.35 -13.41
N ILE A 101 20.05 -4.61 -12.30
CA ILE A 101 20.19 -3.14 -12.29
C ILE A 101 21.54 -2.73 -12.90
N ALA A 102 22.62 -3.45 -12.61
CA ALA A 102 23.93 -3.21 -13.21
C ALA A 102 23.91 -3.44 -14.73
N TYR A 103 23.29 -4.53 -15.20
CA TYR A 103 23.11 -4.80 -16.63
C TYR A 103 22.21 -3.76 -17.32
N ALA A 104 21.14 -3.29 -16.66
CA ALA A 104 20.29 -2.24 -17.19
C ALA A 104 21.08 -0.93 -17.35
N THR A 105 21.94 -0.62 -16.39
CA THR A 105 22.84 0.55 -16.47
C THR A 105 23.89 0.38 -17.58
N ALA A 106 24.46 -0.81 -17.73
CA ALA A 106 25.39 -1.12 -18.82
C ALA A 106 24.69 -0.95 -20.19
N TYR A 107 23.45 -1.44 -20.33
CA TYR A 107 22.64 -1.21 -21.52
C TYR A 107 22.45 0.28 -21.80
N LEU A 108 22.04 1.07 -20.78
CA LEU A 108 21.80 2.50 -20.94
C LEU A 108 23.07 3.28 -21.32
N LYS A 109 24.26 2.80 -20.92
CA LYS A 109 25.55 3.37 -21.32
C LYS A 109 25.96 2.97 -22.75
N ALA A 110 25.58 1.77 -23.18
CA ALA A 110 25.96 1.20 -24.48
C ALA A 110 25.01 1.62 -25.61
N ALA A 111 23.70 1.68 -25.33
CA ALA A 111 22.67 1.88 -26.33
C ALA A 111 22.68 3.32 -26.91
N PRO A 112 22.52 3.48 -28.23
CA PRO A 112 22.26 4.78 -28.82
C PRO A 112 20.98 5.40 -28.24
N ALA A 113 20.97 6.72 -28.02
CA ALA A 113 19.83 7.41 -27.39
C ALA A 113 18.48 7.15 -28.10
N ALA A 114 18.48 7.00 -29.44
CA ALA A 114 17.28 6.72 -30.22
C ALA A 114 16.72 5.31 -30.01
N ALA A 115 17.51 4.38 -29.47
CA ALA A 115 17.11 2.99 -29.19
C ALA A 115 16.66 2.78 -27.74
N ILE A 116 16.78 3.79 -26.87
CA ILE A 116 16.35 3.70 -25.47
C ILE A 116 14.85 4.00 -25.39
N ASP A 117 14.06 2.95 -25.16
CA ASP A 117 12.62 3.04 -24.92
C ASP A 117 12.29 2.79 -23.43
N ALA A 118 11.01 2.49 -23.13
CA ALA A 118 10.54 2.26 -21.77
C ALA A 118 10.98 0.93 -21.16
N GLU A 119 11.34 -0.07 -21.97
CA GLU A 119 11.63 -1.44 -21.50
C GLU A 119 12.74 -1.52 -20.44
N PRO A 120 13.94 -0.93 -20.63
CA PRO A 120 15.00 -1.00 -19.62
C PRO A 120 14.59 -0.34 -18.30
N PHE A 121 13.77 0.72 -18.33
CA PHE A 121 13.28 1.40 -17.14
C PHE A 121 12.18 0.62 -16.42
N ASP A 122 11.29 -0.06 -17.16
CA ASP A 122 10.30 -0.99 -16.58
C ASP A 122 11.02 -2.14 -15.86
N ALA A 123 12.03 -2.75 -16.50
CA ALA A 123 12.83 -3.81 -15.88
C ALA A 123 13.60 -3.33 -14.64
N LEU A 124 14.31 -2.20 -14.74
CA LEU A 124 15.03 -1.60 -13.61
C LEU A 124 14.08 -1.31 -12.44
N GLY A 125 12.92 -0.70 -12.72
CA GLY A 125 11.91 -0.41 -11.72
C GLY A 125 11.37 -1.67 -11.04
N VAL A 126 11.08 -2.73 -11.79
CA VAL A 126 10.62 -4.02 -11.25
C VAL A 126 11.67 -4.62 -10.30
N MET A 127 12.94 -4.60 -10.69
CA MET A 127 14.02 -5.12 -9.85
C MET A 127 14.27 -4.27 -8.60
N ALA A 128 14.26 -2.95 -8.73
CA ALA A 128 14.40 -2.03 -7.60
C ALA A 128 13.23 -2.19 -6.59
N GLU A 129 12.01 -2.30 -7.09
CA GLU A 129 10.81 -2.55 -6.28
C GLU A 129 10.87 -3.89 -5.56
N ARG A 130 11.33 -4.95 -6.23
CA ARG A 130 11.51 -6.27 -5.61
C ARG A 130 12.61 -6.26 -4.54
N LEU A 131 13.72 -5.56 -4.79
CA LEU A 131 14.78 -5.36 -3.80
C LEU A 131 14.28 -4.60 -2.57
N ALA A 132 13.49 -3.52 -2.76
CA ALA A 132 12.87 -2.78 -1.68
C ALA A 132 11.92 -3.67 -0.84
N ARG A 133 11.11 -4.53 -1.50
CA ARG A 133 10.24 -5.48 -0.78
C ARG A 133 11.04 -6.49 0.03
N ARG A 134 12.12 -7.05 -0.53
CA ARG A 134 13.01 -7.95 0.22
C ARG A 134 13.61 -7.25 1.44
N ALA A 135 13.99 -5.98 1.31
CA ALA A 135 14.49 -5.18 2.42
C ALA A 135 13.46 -4.88 3.52
N SER A 136 12.16 -4.80 3.18
CA SER A 136 11.09 -4.66 4.16
C SER A 136 10.69 -5.98 4.84
N THR A 137 11.07 -7.12 4.28
CA THR A 137 10.80 -8.42 4.91
C THR A 137 11.85 -8.76 5.95
N ARG A 138 11.44 -9.37 7.07
CA ARG A 138 12.38 -9.88 8.07
C ARG A 138 13.20 -11.03 7.47
N GLN A 139 14.52 -10.96 7.61
CA GLN A 139 15.45 -11.94 7.06
C GLN A 139 16.33 -12.52 8.17
N SER A 140 17.14 -13.52 7.82
CA SER A 140 18.24 -13.95 8.70
C SER A 140 19.28 -12.83 8.79
N LYS A 141 20.08 -12.80 9.86
CA LYS A 141 21.15 -11.80 10.02
C LYS A 141 22.11 -11.76 8.81
N ALA A 142 22.43 -12.91 8.22
CA ALA A 142 23.25 -12.99 7.02
C ALA A 142 22.53 -12.42 5.79
N GLY A 143 21.22 -12.67 5.66
CA GLY A 143 20.38 -12.11 4.61
C GLY A 143 20.21 -10.59 4.71
N GLU A 144 20.10 -10.05 5.93
CA GLU A 144 20.04 -8.60 6.17
C GLU A 144 21.32 -7.89 5.69
N VAL A 145 22.50 -8.45 6.02
CA VAL A 145 23.79 -7.93 5.55
C VAL A 145 23.87 -7.97 4.03
N ALA A 146 23.44 -9.07 3.41
CA ALA A 146 23.45 -9.21 1.96
C ALA A 146 22.53 -8.21 1.27
N ILE A 147 21.31 -8.01 1.77
CA ILE A 147 20.35 -7.05 1.20
C ILE A 147 20.85 -5.62 1.37
N ALA A 148 21.40 -5.27 2.54
CA ALA A 148 21.97 -3.95 2.76
C ALA A 148 23.07 -3.64 1.74
N ALA A 149 24.00 -4.58 1.53
CA ALA A 149 25.05 -4.41 0.52
C ALA A 149 24.49 -4.35 -0.91
N GLN A 150 23.50 -5.18 -1.25
CA GLN A 150 22.81 -5.14 -2.55
C GLN A 150 22.11 -3.80 -2.80
N MET A 151 21.55 -3.17 -1.76
CA MET A 151 20.94 -1.84 -1.84
C MET A 151 22.00 -0.75 -2.02
N GLU A 152 23.14 -0.83 -1.36
CA GLU A 152 24.26 0.11 -1.55
C GLU A 152 24.79 0.06 -3.00
N VAL A 153 24.93 -1.14 -3.58
CA VAL A 153 25.32 -1.30 -4.98
C VAL A 153 24.25 -0.73 -5.92
N ALA A 154 22.96 -0.96 -5.65
CA ALA A 154 21.89 -0.36 -6.44
C ALA A 154 21.89 1.19 -6.35
N ALA A 155 22.16 1.74 -5.16
CA ALA A 155 22.26 3.17 -4.93
C ALA A 155 23.42 3.82 -5.71
N ASN A 156 24.53 3.10 -5.90
CA ASN A 156 25.64 3.53 -6.75
C ASN A 156 25.23 3.69 -8.23
N TYR A 157 24.15 3.03 -8.67
CA TYR A 157 23.54 3.21 -9.98
C TYR A 157 22.43 4.28 -10.02
N GLY A 158 22.23 5.01 -8.92
CA GLY A 158 21.21 6.05 -8.80
C GLY A 158 19.82 5.55 -8.39
N VAL A 159 19.70 4.29 -7.96
CA VAL A 159 18.44 3.75 -7.41
C VAL A 159 18.27 4.23 -5.97
N GLU A 160 17.29 5.07 -5.73
CA GLU A 160 17.04 5.64 -4.41
C GLU A 160 15.91 4.91 -3.67
N PHE A 161 16.14 4.64 -2.39
CA PHE A 161 15.18 4.02 -1.50
C PHE A 161 14.81 4.97 -0.36
N VAL A 162 13.54 4.99 -0.01
CA VAL A 162 13.00 5.71 1.15
C VAL A 162 12.58 4.68 2.18
N ALA A 163 13.00 4.86 3.43
CA ALA A 163 12.66 3.96 4.53
C ALA A 163 12.00 4.74 5.68
N PHE A 164 10.96 4.16 6.27
CA PHE A 164 10.27 4.72 7.43
C PHE A 164 9.69 3.61 8.30
N GLU A 165 9.53 3.89 9.60
CA GLU A 165 8.91 2.95 10.52
C GLU A 165 7.39 2.88 10.30
N ARG A 166 6.86 1.67 10.24
CA ARG A 166 5.42 1.38 10.12
C ARG A 166 5.10 0.11 10.90
N ASN A 167 4.16 0.20 11.83
CA ASN A 167 3.73 -0.94 12.66
C ASN A 167 4.91 -1.67 13.38
N GLY A 168 5.89 -0.90 13.87
CA GLY A 168 7.09 -1.44 14.53
C GLY A 168 8.08 -2.15 13.60
N GLN A 169 7.95 -1.99 12.28
CA GLN A 169 8.84 -2.54 11.28
C GLN A 169 9.34 -1.44 10.33
N MET A 170 10.56 -1.58 9.82
CA MET A 170 11.07 -0.69 8.78
C MET A 170 10.46 -1.05 7.44
N GLN A 171 9.72 -0.13 6.84
CA GLN A 171 9.22 -0.24 5.48
C GLN A 171 10.17 0.49 4.54
N THR A 172 10.83 -0.25 3.68
CA THR A 172 11.64 0.27 2.56
C THR A 172 10.80 0.32 1.28
N CYS A 173 10.90 1.43 0.56
CA CYS A 173 10.20 1.67 -0.68
C CYS A 173 11.16 2.27 -1.71
N TYR A 174 11.09 1.78 -2.95
CA TYR A 174 11.80 2.40 -4.05
C TYR A 174 11.14 3.76 -4.38
N ASN A 175 11.95 4.80 -4.67
CA ASN A 175 11.45 6.14 -4.96
C ASN A 175 10.60 6.18 -6.26
N GLY A 176 10.76 5.20 -7.16
CA GLY A 176 10.00 5.04 -8.39
C GLY A 176 10.50 5.84 -9.60
N ASP A 177 11.74 6.37 -9.60
CA ASP A 177 12.23 7.23 -10.68
C ASP A 177 12.17 6.58 -12.07
N ALA A 178 12.54 5.31 -12.21
CA ALA A 178 12.44 4.57 -13.46
C ALA A 178 10.99 4.37 -13.90
N PHE A 179 10.07 4.09 -12.98
CA PHE A 179 8.64 4.02 -13.31
C PHE A 179 8.07 5.36 -13.76
N ARG A 180 8.53 6.49 -13.21
CA ARG A 180 8.15 7.82 -13.72
C ARG A 180 8.66 8.05 -15.15
N ARG A 181 9.86 7.56 -15.48
CA ARG A 181 10.37 7.56 -16.86
C ARG A 181 9.50 6.72 -17.78
N VAL A 182 9.10 5.51 -17.36
CA VAL A 182 8.16 4.65 -18.12
C VAL A 182 6.87 5.41 -18.47
N LEU A 183 6.27 6.12 -17.50
CA LEU A 183 5.05 6.89 -17.74
C LEU A 183 5.25 8.06 -18.72
N GLY A 184 6.45 8.64 -18.76
CA GLY A 184 6.84 9.73 -19.68
C GLY A 184 7.30 9.27 -21.07
N MET A 185 7.50 7.97 -21.29
CA MET A 185 7.99 7.38 -22.53
C MET A 185 6.88 6.69 -23.33
N ARG A 186 7.22 6.21 -24.53
CA ARG A 186 6.36 5.31 -25.31
C ARG A 186 6.40 3.90 -24.70
N ALA A 187 5.60 3.71 -23.66
CA ALA A 187 5.40 2.42 -23.00
C ALA A 187 4.11 1.73 -23.47
N ASP A 188 4.11 0.40 -23.48
CA ASP A 188 2.90 -0.41 -23.66
C ASP A 188 1.96 -0.32 -22.44
N ASP A 189 0.71 -0.75 -22.61
CA ASP A 189 -0.31 -0.65 -21.56
C ASP A 189 0.08 -1.43 -20.30
N GLY A 190 0.73 -2.59 -20.45
CA GLY A 190 1.20 -3.41 -19.34
C GLY A 190 2.34 -2.77 -18.55
N GLN A 191 3.29 -2.13 -19.24
CA GLN A 191 4.37 -1.33 -18.64
C GLN A 191 3.81 -0.13 -17.88
N ARG A 192 2.86 0.61 -18.48
CA ARG A 192 2.17 1.74 -17.81
C ARG A 192 1.42 1.27 -16.57
N ALA A 193 0.69 0.16 -16.65
CA ALA A 193 -0.03 -0.43 -15.54
C ALA A 193 0.91 -0.84 -14.39
N ARG A 194 2.02 -1.53 -14.68
CA ARG A 194 3.03 -1.89 -13.67
C ARG A 194 3.62 -0.66 -13.00
N ALA A 195 4.01 0.35 -13.79
CA ALA A 195 4.55 1.60 -13.29
C ALA A 195 3.56 2.32 -12.36
N ALA A 196 2.30 2.43 -12.77
CA ALA A 196 1.26 3.04 -11.94
C ALA A 196 1.01 2.26 -10.64
N LEU A 197 0.94 0.92 -10.69
CA LEU A 197 0.74 0.09 -9.50
C LEU A 197 1.89 0.19 -8.49
N ALA A 198 3.12 0.27 -8.98
CA ALA A 198 4.31 0.43 -8.15
C ALA A 198 4.38 1.82 -7.51
N LEU A 199 4.17 2.89 -8.29
CA LEU A 199 4.19 4.28 -7.83
C LEU A 199 3.09 4.62 -6.82
N THR A 200 2.00 3.86 -6.80
CA THR A 200 0.82 4.16 -5.98
C THR A 200 0.64 3.21 -4.80
N ARG A 201 1.70 2.54 -4.36
CA ARG A 201 1.69 1.64 -3.19
C ARG A 201 1.14 2.27 -1.90
N HIS A 202 0.12 1.64 -1.29
CA HIS A 202 -0.45 2.05 0.00
C HIS A 202 0.53 1.91 1.16
N ASP A 203 1.37 0.88 1.09
CA ASP A 203 2.42 0.60 2.05
C ASP A 203 3.59 1.60 1.94
N CYS A 204 3.76 2.24 0.78
CA CYS A 204 4.80 3.24 0.51
C CYS A 204 4.37 4.71 0.66
N VAL A 205 3.25 4.97 1.36
CA VAL A 205 2.88 6.33 1.78
C VAL A 205 3.27 6.51 3.25
N PRO A 206 4.18 7.46 3.59
CA PRO A 206 4.58 7.69 4.98
C PRO A 206 3.38 8.06 5.87
N GLY A 207 3.35 7.50 7.08
CA GLY A 207 2.31 7.83 8.08
C GLY A 207 2.48 9.21 8.71
N THR A 208 3.64 9.84 8.53
CA THR A 208 4.02 11.14 9.10
C THR A 208 3.60 12.34 8.25
N LEU A 209 3.01 12.12 7.06
CA LEU A 209 2.55 13.21 6.20
C LEU A 209 1.50 14.06 6.92
N THR A 210 1.62 15.37 6.78
CA THR A 210 0.55 16.28 7.20
C THR A 210 -0.72 16.03 6.38
N PRO A 211 -1.92 16.42 6.87
CA PRO A 211 -3.16 16.23 6.12
C PRO A 211 -3.14 16.86 4.71
N VAL A 212 -2.44 17.98 4.53
CA VAL A 212 -2.31 18.64 3.22
C VAL A 212 -1.44 17.82 2.27
N GLU A 213 -0.26 17.41 2.70
CA GLU A 213 0.65 16.57 1.91
C GLU A 213 0.01 15.23 1.57
N ARG A 214 -0.74 14.66 2.51
CA ARG A 214 -1.47 13.41 2.30
C ARG A 214 -2.53 13.55 1.22
N ALA A 215 -3.32 14.63 1.27
CA ALA A 215 -4.33 14.90 0.24
C ALA A 215 -3.71 15.12 -1.14
N MET A 216 -2.59 15.86 -1.24
CA MET A 216 -1.84 16.04 -2.50
C MET A 216 -1.30 14.71 -3.04
N THR A 217 -0.73 13.89 -2.16
CA THR A 217 -0.20 12.57 -2.53
C THR A 217 -1.31 11.66 -3.04
N ASP A 218 -2.44 11.57 -2.37
CA ASP A 218 -3.56 10.71 -2.78
C ASP A 218 -4.21 11.21 -4.08
N ALA A 219 -4.32 12.53 -4.29
CA ALA A 219 -4.77 13.10 -5.55
C ALA A 219 -3.83 12.73 -6.72
N TRP A 220 -2.52 12.89 -6.55
CA TRP A 220 -1.54 12.47 -7.55
C TRP A 220 -1.61 10.97 -7.85
N ARG A 221 -1.77 10.13 -6.83
CA ARG A 221 -1.93 8.67 -7.00
C ARG A 221 -3.16 8.34 -7.84
N ALA A 222 -4.29 9.00 -7.59
CA ALA A 222 -5.49 8.82 -8.40
C ALA A 222 -5.26 9.23 -9.86
N GLU A 223 -4.62 10.38 -10.10
CA GLU A 223 -4.29 10.82 -11.46
C GLU A 223 -3.39 9.83 -12.21
N VAL A 224 -2.38 9.27 -11.54
CA VAL A 224 -1.48 8.27 -12.14
C VAL A 224 -2.26 7.02 -12.54
N LEU A 225 -3.18 6.55 -11.70
CA LEU A 225 -3.99 5.36 -11.97
C LEU A 225 -5.03 5.59 -13.06
N ASP A 226 -5.57 6.81 -13.15
CA ASP A 226 -6.62 7.17 -14.13
C ASP A 226 -6.08 7.31 -15.55
N ARG A 227 -4.76 7.55 -15.70
CA ARG A 227 -4.10 7.62 -17.01
C ARG A 227 -3.81 6.25 -17.63
N VAL A 228 -4.03 5.15 -16.90
CA VAL A 228 -3.79 3.79 -17.41
C VAL A 228 -4.99 3.29 -18.19
N GLU A 229 -4.77 2.94 -19.47
CA GLU A 229 -5.75 2.29 -20.33
C GLU A 229 -5.98 0.84 -19.91
N LEU A 230 -7.24 0.42 -19.76
CA LEU A 230 -7.59 -0.90 -19.23
C LEU A 230 -7.88 -1.92 -20.35
N LYS A 231 -8.18 -1.44 -21.56
CA LYS A 231 -8.73 -2.27 -22.64
C LYS A 231 -7.84 -3.46 -23.02
N ASN A 232 -6.53 -3.25 -23.14
CA ASN A 232 -5.60 -4.29 -23.62
C ASN A 232 -4.87 -5.04 -22.49
N LEU A 233 -5.28 -4.82 -21.24
CA LEU A 233 -4.67 -5.48 -20.09
C LEU A 233 -5.22 -6.88 -19.86
N SER A 234 -4.42 -7.74 -19.25
CA SER A 234 -4.92 -9.01 -18.69
C SER A 234 -5.89 -8.74 -17.54
N GLU A 235 -6.80 -9.67 -17.28
CA GLU A 235 -7.79 -9.52 -16.20
C GLU A 235 -7.12 -9.39 -14.83
N VAL A 236 -6.07 -10.16 -14.57
CA VAL A 236 -5.27 -10.07 -13.34
C VAL A 236 -4.73 -8.64 -13.14
N THR A 237 -4.24 -8.00 -14.21
CA THR A 237 -3.72 -6.63 -14.12
C THR A 237 -4.84 -5.61 -13.91
N ARG A 238 -5.99 -5.79 -14.59
CA ARG A 238 -7.18 -4.95 -14.36
C ARG A 238 -7.66 -5.04 -12.92
N ASN A 239 -7.78 -6.26 -12.37
CA ASN A 239 -8.15 -6.49 -10.97
C ASN A 239 -7.22 -5.75 -10.01
N ARG A 240 -5.90 -5.83 -10.21
CA ARG A 240 -4.91 -5.10 -9.40
C ARG A 240 -5.09 -3.58 -9.47
N LEU A 241 -5.38 -3.03 -10.64
CA LEU A 241 -5.68 -1.61 -10.81
C LEU A 241 -6.98 -1.21 -10.11
N HIS A 242 -8.05 -1.99 -10.26
CA HIS A 242 -9.32 -1.77 -9.58
C HIS A 242 -9.17 -1.77 -8.06
N MET A 243 -8.49 -2.78 -7.49
CA MET A 243 -8.19 -2.84 -6.04
C MET A 243 -7.39 -1.62 -5.57
N ARG A 244 -6.38 -1.19 -6.34
CA ARG A 244 -5.59 0.00 -6.02
C ARG A 244 -6.43 1.27 -6.09
N LYS A 245 -7.23 1.46 -7.15
CA LYS A 245 -8.11 2.61 -7.34
C LYS A 245 -9.13 2.69 -6.21
N ALA A 246 -9.76 1.57 -5.85
CA ALA A 246 -10.70 1.48 -4.74
C ALA A 246 -10.08 2.00 -3.43
N GLY A 247 -8.88 1.54 -3.08
CA GLY A 247 -8.17 2.00 -1.89
C GLY A 247 -7.78 3.47 -1.92
N VAL A 248 -7.34 4.00 -3.07
CA VAL A 248 -6.94 5.41 -3.22
C VAL A 248 -8.15 6.34 -3.14
N TRP A 249 -9.21 6.03 -3.90
CA TRP A 249 -10.44 6.82 -3.89
C TRP A 249 -11.14 6.81 -2.53
N SER A 250 -11.02 5.71 -1.77
CA SER A 250 -11.49 5.66 -0.38
C SER A 250 -10.75 6.66 0.53
N ALA A 251 -9.43 6.79 0.38
CA ALA A 251 -8.64 7.77 1.14
C ALA A 251 -9.00 9.21 0.75
N ILE A 252 -9.19 9.47 -0.55
CA ILE A 252 -9.67 10.77 -1.04
C ILE A 252 -11.06 11.11 -0.48
N ALA A 253 -11.97 10.13 -0.43
CA ALA A 253 -13.31 10.33 0.12
C ALA A 253 -13.25 10.74 1.60
N TYR A 254 -12.42 10.08 2.40
CA TYR A 254 -12.18 10.44 3.79
C TYR A 254 -11.66 11.88 3.94
N GLU A 255 -10.61 12.23 3.18
CA GLU A 255 -10.00 13.57 3.26
C GLU A 255 -10.96 14.68 2.81
N LYS A 256 -11.74 14.44 1.76
CA LYS A 256 -12.77 15.39 1.31
C LYS A 256 -13.85 15.58 2.37
N ALA A 257 -14.34 14.49 2.95
CA ALA A 257 -15.37 14.57 3.98
C ALA A 257 -14.86 15.30 5.24
N ARG A 258 -13.60 15.07 5.63
CA ARG A 258 -12.94 15.79 6.73
C ARG A 258 -12.85 17.30 6.49
N LYS A 259 -12.74 17.73 5.24
CA LYS A 259 -12.71 19.14 4.82
C LYS A 259 -14.11 19.74 4.55
N ALA A 260 -15.18 18.97 4.75
CA ALA A 260 -16.54 19.31 4.34
C ALA A 260 -16.67 19.61 2.82
N ASP A 261 -15.82 18.99 2.01
CA ASP A 261 -15.87 19.03 0.54
C ASP A 261 -16.75 17.89 -0.03
N ALA A 262 -16.99 17.91 -1.34
CA ALA A 262 -17.77 16.89 -2.05
C ALA A 262 -17.10 15.48 -2.03
N ALA A 263 -17.35 14.71 -0.97
CA ALA A 263 -16.83 13.35 -0.77
C ALA A 263 -17.61 12.26 -1.53
N LEU A 264 -18.91 12.47 -1.77
CA LEU A 264 -19.82 11.51 -2.40
C LEU A 264 -19.29 10.93 -3.73
N PRO A 265 -18.79 11.74 -4.70
CA PRO A 265 -18.25 11.18 -5.94
C PRO A 265 -17.02 10.29 -5.73
N ALA A 266 -16.12 10.67 -4.82
CA ALA A 266 -14.91 9.89 -4.53
C ALA A 266 -15.27 8.56 -3.86
N ALA A 267 -16.21 8.58 -2.91
CA ALA A 267 -16.66 7.39 -2.21
C ALA A 267 -17.42 6.41 -3.13
N THR A 268 -18.29 6.95 -3.99
CA THR A 268 -19.01 6.17 -5.00
C THR A 268 -18.03 5.48 -5.93
N ARG A 269 -17.04 6.22 -6.43
CA ARG A 269 -15.98 5.67 -7.27
C ARG A 269 -15.19 4.57 -6.57
N ALA A 270 -14.86 4.73 -5.29
CA ALA A 270 -14.16 3.69 -4.52
C ALA A 270 -14.96 2.38 -4.46
N ILE A 271 -16.28 2.48 -4.29
CA ILE A 271 -17.20 1.32 -4.26
C ILE A 271 -17.32 0.67 -5.64
N GLU A 272 -17.44 1.47 -6.70
CA GLU A 272 -17.52 0.98 -8.08
C GLU A 272 -16.25 0.25 -8.51
N GLU A 273 -15.07 0.81 -8.20
CA GLU A 273 -13.78 0.17 -8.50
C GLU A 273 -13.63 -1.16 -7.75
N LEU A 274 -14.07 -1.25 -6.48
CA LEU A 274 -14.07 -2.52 -5.75
C LEU A 274 -15.05 -3.53 -6.38
N ALA A 275 -16.23 -3.07 -6.80
CA ALA A 275 -17.24 -3.91 -7.44
C ALA A 275 -16.83 -4.39 -8.85
N ALA A 276 -15.96 -3.66 -9.53
CA ALA A 276 -15.41 -4.02 -10.83
C ALA A 276 -14.37 -5.15 -10.76
N VAL A 277 -13.89 -5.53 -9.57
CA VAL A 277 -12.96 -6.65 -9.41
C VAL A 277 -13.65 -7.97 -9.74
N ASN A 278 -13.13 -8.67 -10.74
CA ASN A 278 -13.58 -10.00 -11.10
C ASN A 278 -12.96 -11.05 -10.15
N LYS A 279 -13.76 -11.49 -9.17
CA LYS A 279 -13.33 -12.44 -8.14
C LYS A 279 -12.94 -13.81 -8.67
N ALA A 280 -13.44 -14.22 -9.84
CA ALA A 280 -13.09 -15.52 -10.42
C ALA A 280 -11.65 -15.57 -10.94
N GLU A 281 -11.05 -14.39 -11.16
CA GLU A 281 -9.71 -14.21 -11.75
C GLU A 281 -8.73 -13.63 -10.71
N LEU A 282 -9.07 -13.73 -9.42
CA LEU A 282 -8.17 -13.42 -8.32
C LEU A 282 -7.25 -14.61 -8.04
N THR A 283 -5.95 -14.36 -8.04
CA THR A 283 -4.97 -15.36 -7.60
C THR A 283 -4.87 -15.40 -6.07
N GLU A 284 -4.28 -16.46 -5.51
CA GLU A 284 -3.99 -16.52 -4.07
C GLU A 284 -3.13 -15.33 -3.61
N ASP A 285 -2.16 -14.92 -4.44
CA ASP A 285 -1.32 -13.74 -4.20
C ASP A 285 -2.10 -12.41 -4.17
N ASP A 286 -3.27 -12.34 -4.80
CA ASP A 286 -4.09 -11.13 -4.87
C ASP A 286 -5.04 -11.02 -3.66
N ALA A 287 -5.34 -12.13 -2.98
CA ALA A 287 -6.29 -12.16 -1.87
C ALA A 287 -5.97 -11.17 -0.74
N PRO A 288 -4.70 -11.01 -0.28
CA PRO A 288 -4.35 -9.98 0.70
C PRO A 288 -4.62 -8.55 0.22
N THR A 289 -4.42 -8.30 -1.07
CA THR A 289 -4.64 -6.96 -1.66
C THR A 289 -6.13 -6.68 -1.82
N TYR A 290 -6.92 -7.69 -2.19
CA TYR A 290 -8.37 -7.59 -2.28
C TYR A 290 -8.99 -7.30 -0.91
N ALA A 291 -8.55 -8.02 0.13
CA ALA A 291 -8.99 -7.77 1.50
C ALA A 291 -8.60 -6.36 2.00
N ASP A 292 -7.39 -5.88 1.70
CA ASP A 292 -6.95 -4.51 2.02
C ASP A 292 -7.83 -3.45 1.33
N ALA A 293 -8.16 -3.65 0.05
CA ALA A 293 -9.05 -2.76 -0.69
C ALA A 293 -10.46 -2.74 -0.10
N GLY A 294 -11.03 -3.92 0.19
CA GLY A 294 -12.34 -4.06 0.83
C GLY A 294 -12.42 -3.35 2.18
N LEU A 295 -11.39 -3.52 3.02
CA LEU A 295 -11.28 -2.86 4.32
C LEU A 295 -11.24 -1.33 4.21
N ARG A 296 -10.45 -0.79 3.27
CA ARG A 296 -10.36 0.66 3.04
C ARG A 296 -11.72 1.23 2.63
N VAL A 297 -12.31 0.65 1.58
CA VAL A 297 -13.63 1.07 1.07
C VAL A 297 -14.68 0.94 2.18
N GLY A 298 -14.65 -0.16 2.92
CA GLY A 298 -15.55 -0.42 4.04
C GLY A 298 -15.46 0.65 5.12
N ALA A 299 -14.25 1.11 5.47
CA ALA A 299 -14.04 2.18 6.45
C ALA A 299 -14.69 3.51 5.99
N SER A 300 -14.55 3.92 4.73
CA SER A 300 -15.07 5.20 4.25
C SER A 300 -16.40 5.15 3.50
N ARG A 301 -17.07 3.99 3.41
CA ARG A 301 -18.31 3.83 2.61
C ARG A 301 -19.43 4.83 2.93
N TRP A 302 -19.50 5.33 4.17
CA TRP A 302 -20.54 6.29 4.56
C TRP A 302 -20.41 7.63 3.86
N ALA A 303 -19.23 7.97 3.33
CA ALA A 303 -19.06 9.11 2.43
C ALA A 303 -19.89 8.99 1.14
N ALA A 304 -20.29 7.77 0.76
CA ALA A 304 -21.13 7.52 -0.43
C ALA A 304 -22.63 7.63 -0.13
N VAL A 305 -23.01 7.94 1.12
CA VAL A 305 -24.40 8.16 1.50
C VAL A 305 -24.61 9.66 1.59
N PRO A 306 -25.58 10.24 0.86
CA PRO A 306 -25.91 11.65 0.99
C PRO A 306 -26.19 12.00 2.45
N GLU A 307 -25.80 13.20 2.88
CA GLU A 307 -26.24 13.71 4.18
C GLU A 307 -27.77 13.92 4.12
N VAL A 308 -28.49 12.93 4.61
CA VAL A 308 -29.93 13.03 4.82
C VAL A 308 -30.15 13.60 6.21
N GLY A 309 -31.23 14.38 6.38
CA GLY A 309 -31.66 14.80 7.71
C GLY A 309 -31.78 13.58 8.64
N MET A 310 -31.22 13.69 9.84
CA MET A 310 -31.11 12.57 10.77
C MET A 310 -32.49 11.97 11.07
N PRO A 311 -32.61 10.64 11.27
CA PRO A 311 -33.87 10.01 11.59
C PRO A 311 -34.53 10.73 12.78
N ARG A 312 -35.75 11.24 12.58
CA ARG A 312 -36.55 11.83 13.66
C ARG A 312 -37.38 10.72 14.27
N GLY A 313 -36.87 10.13 15.35
CA GLY A 313 -37.57 9.16 16.18
C GLY A 313 -37.72 9.65 17.62
N LYS A 314 -37.78 8.72 18.59
CA LYS A 314 -37.64 9.05 20.02
C LYS A 314 -36.27 9.65 20.34
N LEU A 315 -35.28 9.36 19.51
CA LEU A 315 -33.93 9.90 19.56
C LEU A 315 -33.62 10.65 18.27
N ALA A 316 -32.78 11.66 18.40
CA ALA A 316 -32.17 12.41 17.31
C ALA A 316 -30.71 12.68 17.65
N LEU A 317 -29.92 12.97 16.62
CA LEU A 317 -28.56 13.45 16.78
C LEU A 317 -28.45 14.86 16.19
N SER A 318 -27.49 15.62 16.70
CA SER A 318 -27.01 16.85 16.07
C SER A 318 -25.50 16.93 16.23
N THR A 319 -24.82 17.42 15.19
CA THR A 319 -23.38 17.67 15.22
C THR A 319 -23.12 19.16 15.22
N THR A 320 -22.22 19.63 16.08
CA THR A 320 -21.75 21.01 16.11
C THR A 320 -20.23 21.04 16.15
N PRO A 321 -19.58 22.11 15.67
CA PRO A 321 -18.16 22.34 15.96
C PRO A 321 -17.90 22.30 17.47
N GLY A 322 -16.77 21.70 17.86
CA GLY A 322 -16.30 21.66 19.24
C GLY A 322 -15.57 22.93 19.66
N GLN A 323 -14.96 22.89 20.84
CA GLN A 323 -14.19 24.03 21.35
C GLN A 323 -12.82 24.12 20.67
N GLN A 324 -12.25 22.98 20.28
CA GLN A 324 -10.95 22.92 19.63
C GLN A 324 -11.10 22.87 18.10
N PRO A 325 -10.19 23.51 17.33
CA PRO A 325 -10.22 23.43 15.88
C PRO A 325 -10.18 21.98 15.37
N GLY A 326 -11.13 21.63 14.50
CA GLY A 326 -11.27 20.27 13.95
C GLY A 326 -12.00 19.28 14.88
N GLU A 327 -12.43 19.71 16.06
CA GLU A 327 -13.28 18.92 16.95
C GLU A 327 -14.74 19.00 16.47
N THR A 328 -15.44 17.87 16.49
CA THR A 328 -16.89 17.76 16.25
C THR A 328 -17.56 17.20 17.50
N CYS A 329 -18.54 17.92 18.03
CA CYS A 329 -19.37 17.47 19.14
C CYS A 329 -20.66 16.84 18.62
N VAL A 330 -20.93 15.62 19.09
CA VAL A 330 -22.15 14.85 18.82
C VAL A 330 -23.05 14.97 20.04
N ALA A 331 -24.22 15.58 19.86
CA ALA A 331 -25.26 15.66 20.89
C ALA A 331 -26.37 14.64 20.59
N LEU A 332 -26.60 13.75 21.54
CA LEU A 332 -27.78 12.89 21.58
C LEU A 332 -28.94 13.66 22.17
N GLN A 333 -30.05 13.67 21.44
CA GLN A 333 -31.27 14.35 21.81
C GLN A 333 -32.41 13.34 21.96
N GLN A 334 -33.19 13.49 23.02
CA GLN A 334 -34.37 12.68 23.28
C GLN A 334 -35.64 13.52 23.14
N ALA A 335 -36.68 12.94 22.56
CA ALA A 335 -37.97 13.60 22.42
C ALA A 335 -38.64 13.79 23.78
N GLU A 336 -39.00 15.03 24.10
CA GLU A 336 -39.72 15.44 25.30
C GLU A 336 -40.95 16.26 24.87
N GLY A 337 -42.08 15.57 24.65
CA GLY A 337 -43.26 16.17 24.04
C GLY A 337 -43.01 16.58 22.58
N LYS A 338 -43.13 17.88 22.28
CA LYS A 338 -42.80 18.45 20.96
C LYS A 338 -41.35 18.97 20.86
N ALA A 339 -40.60 18.95 21.96
CA ALA A 339 -39.23 19.44 22.04
C ALA A 339 -38.21 18.31 21.96
N LEU A 340 -36.96 18.65 21.63
CA LEU A 340 -35.80 17.77 21.71
C LEU A 340 -34.90 18.27 22.84
N ARG A 341 -34.62 17.40 23.81
CA ARG A 341 -33.70 17.69 24.92
C ARG A 341 -32.40 16.97 24.70
N THR A 342 -31.27 17.69 24.74
CA THR A 342 -29.95 17.06 24.75
C THR A 342 -29.75 16.28 26.05
N VAL A 343 -29.48 14.99 25.93
CA VAL A 343 -29.29 14.06 27.06
C VAL A 343 -27.82 13.65 27.25
N LEU A 344 -27.01 13.71 26.19
CA LEU A 344 -25.58 13.43 26.25
C LEU A 344 -24.86 14.19 25.12
N THR A 345 -23.65 14.68 25.39
CA THR A 345 -22.77 15.25 24.37
C THR A 345 -21.40 14.61 24.46
N ARG A 346 -20.83 14.21 23.32
CA ARG A 346 -19.44 13.73 23.24
C ARG A 346 -18.75 14.34 22.03
N CYS A 347 -17.54 14.84 22.22
CA CYS A 347 -16.74 15.44 21.17
C CYS A 347 -15.61 14.51 20.70
N THR A 348 -15.18 14.67 19.45
CA THR A 348 -14.14 13.87 18.81
C THR A 348 -13.43 14.64 17.70
N PHE A 349 -12.18 14.27 17.44
CA PHE A 349 -11.42 14.71 16.25
C PHE A 349 -11.61 13.79 15.05
N GLY A 350 -12.32 12.66 15.24
CA GLY A 350 -12.69 11.76 14.17
C GLY A 350 -13.85 12.30 13.35
N LEU A 351 -13.97 11.78 12.12
CA LEU A 351 -15.05 12.14 11.23
C LEU A 351 -16.34 11.42 11.65
N VAL A 352 -17.40 12.19 11.91
CA VAL A 352 -18.70 11.65 12.33
C VAL A 352 -19.57 11.41 11.10
N TRP A 353 -19.94 10.15 10.86
CA TRP A 353 -20.83 9.79 9.75
C TRP A 353 -22.29 9.85 10.19
N ALA A 354 -22.89 11.04 10.23
CA ALA A 354 -24.27 11.22 10.75
C ALA A 354 -25.31 10.34 10.04
N ALA A 355 -25.15 10.10 8.73
CA ALA A 355 -26.02 9.22 7.95
C ALA A 355 -25.99 7.74 8.39
N SER A 356 -25.02 7.35 9.23
CA SER A 356 -24.91 6.01 9.81
C SER A 356 -25.76 5.80 11.06
N ALA A 357 -26.37 6.87 11.59
CA ALA A 357 -27.15 6.81 12.83
C ALA A 357 -28.33 5.83 12.72
N GLN A 358 -28.38 4.85 13.62
CA GLN A 358 -29.47 3.89 13.73
C GLN A 358 -30.00 3.86 15.15
N THR A 359 -31.30 4.11 15.35
CA THR A 359 -31.95 4.13 16.67
C THR A 359 -32.62 2.79 16.97
N SER A 360 -32.58 2.33 18.21
CA SER A 360 -33.38 1.18 18.65
C SER A 360 -34.88 1.52 18.58
N ALA A 361 -35.72 0.51 18.39
CA ALA A 361 -37.17 0.70 18.37
C ALA A 361 -37.71 1.19 19.73
N GLN A 362 -37.05 0.80 20.82
CA GLN A 362 -37.37 1.20 22.18
C GLN A 362 -37.04 2.69 22.42
N GLY A 363 -36.03 3.23 21.72
CA GLY A 363 -35.56 4.61 21.90
C GLY A 363 -34.60 4.77 23.09
N ASP A 364 -33.94 3.68 23.47
CA ASP A 364 -32.97 3.57 24.57
C ASP A 364 -31.53 3.36 24.08
N ALA A 365 -31.32 3.23 22.76
CA ALA A 365 -30.01 3.10 22.16
C ALA A 365 -29.91 3.72 20.76
N LEU A 366 -28.71 4.14 20.39
CA LEU A 366 -28.35 4.63 19.08
C LEU A 366 -26.92 4.20 18.71
N ALA A 367 -26.76 3.63 17.52
CA ALA A 367 -25.47 3.27 16.95
C ALA A 367 -25.03 4.32 15.92
N LEU A 368 -23.75 4.73 15.96
CA LEU A 368 -23.18 5.77 15.10
C LEU A 368 -21.76 5.40 14.69
N ALA A 369 -21.45 5.48 13.40
CA ALA A 369 -20.11 5.25 12.89
C ALA A 369 -19.25 6.52 13.00
N VAL A 370 -18.07 6.39 13.58
CA VAL A 370 -17.09 7.47 13.72
C VAL A 370 -15.74 6.98 13.19
N GLN A 371 -15.09 7.76 12.35
CA GLN A 371 -13.85 7.38 11.65
C GLN A 371 -12.68 8.27 12.08
N PRO A 372 -11.88 7.85 13.09
CA PRO A 372 -10.70 8.59 13.52
C PRO A 372 -9.63 8.74 12.44
N MET A 373 -9.45 7.70 11.60
CA MET A 373 -8.40 7.66 10.57
C MET A 373 -8.95 7.10 9.25
N ALA A 374 -8.31 7.42 8.12
CA ALA A 374 -8.75 6.99 6.79
C ALA A 374 -8.95 5.46 6.65
N THR A 375 -8.24 4.66 7.44
CA THR A 375 -8.29 3.19 7.43
C THR A 375 -8.94 2.58 8.66
N TRP A 376 -9.47 3.39 9.57
CA TRP A 376 -9.96 2.95 10.88
C TRP A 376 -11.32 3.56 11.21
N ARG A 377 -12.37 2.74 11.27
CA ARG A 377 -13.72 3.18 11.66
C ARG A 377 -14.28 2.41 12.84
N GLU A 378 -14.70 3.15 13.85
CA GLU A 378 -15.25 2.66 15.10
C GLU A 378 -16.78 2.77 15.09
N LEU A 379 -17.41 2.02 15.99
CA LEU A 379 -18.83 2.10 16.25
C LEU A 379 -19.05 2.70 17.64
N TRP A 380 -19.69 3.86 17.69
CA TRP A 380 -20.15 4.47 18.92
C TRP A 380 -21.56 3.95 19.24
N LEU A 381 -21.75 3.51 20.47
CA LEU A 381 -23.05 3.08 20.99
C LEU A 381 -23.47 4.01 22.11
N PHE A 382 -24.46 4.84 21.83
CA PHE A 382 -25.18 5.58 22.85
C PHE A 382 -26.26 4.68 23.43
N HIS A 383 -26.31 4.49 24.74
CA HIS A 383 -27.36 3.68 25.37
C HIS A 383 -27.61 4.07 26.83
N GLN A 384 -28.74 3.64 27.36
CA GLN A 384 -29.07 3.83 28.77
C GLN A 384 -28.44 2.73 29.64
N ARG A 385 -27.62 3.11 30.63
CA ARG A 385 -27.08 2.23 31.67
C ARG A 385 -27.47 2.79 33.04
N GLY A 386 -28.28 2.05 33.79
CA GLY A 386 -28.72 2.48 35.13
C GLY A 386 -29.57 3.76 35.14
N GLY A 387 -30.28 4.06 34.05
CA GLY A 387 -31.09 5.28 33.91
C GLY A 387 -30.32 6.50 33.39
N GLU A 388 -29.00 6.39 33.20
CA GLU A 388 -28.16 7.44 32.63
C GLU A 388 -27.76 7.11 31.19
N TRP A 389 -27.62 8.14 30.35
CA TRP A 389 -27.09 7.98 29.00
C TRP A 389 -25.58 7.90 29.03
N VAL A 390 -25.03 6.84 28.44
CA VAL A 390 -23.59 6.66 28.26
C VAL A 390 -23.28 6.47 26.77
N VAL A 391 -22.01 6.65 26.41
CA VAL A 391 -21.51 6.38 25.07
C VAL A 391 -20.26 5.53 25.14
N ASP A 392 -20.39 4.29 24.72
CA ASP A 392 -19.27 3.36 24.62
C ASP A 392 -18.74 3.33 23.17
N VAL A 393 -17.44 3.11 23.02
CA VAL A 393 -16.76 3.04 21.71
C VAL A 393 -16.30 1.61 21.48
N LEU A 394 -16.77 1.01 20.41
CA LEU A 394 -16.34 -0.28 19.93
C LEU A 394 -15.31 -0.08 18.80
N PRO A 395 -14.01 -0.30 19.04
CA PRO A 395 -13.01 -0.26 17.98
C PRO A 395 -12.99 -1.59 17.19
N PRO A 396 -12.50 -1.58 15.93
CA PRO A 396 -12.27 -2.79 15.13
C PRO A 396 -11.35 -3.81 15.81
N ALA A 397 -10.28 -3.35 16.46
CA ALA A 397 -9.42 -4.16 17.32
C ALA A 397 -8.92 -3.32 18.51
N ILE A 398 -8.40 -4.01 19.53
CA ILE A 398 -7.96 -3.39 20.79
C ILE A 398 -6.54 -2.80 20.64
N ASP A 399 -5.71 -3.36 19.77
CA ASP A 399 -4.31 -2.98 19.59
C ASP A 399 -4.00 -2.54 18.16
N ASN A 400 -3.03 -1.63 18.01
CA ASN A 400 -2.39 -1.20 16.76
C ASN A 400 -3.34 -0.87 15.59
N PRO A 401 -3.89 0.37 15.52
CA PRO A 401 -4.79 0.76 14.44
C PRO A 401 -4.05 0.82 13.10
N ASP A 402 -4.11 -0.25 12.31
CA ASP A 402 -3.56 -0.32 10.95
C ASP A 402 -4.69 -0.18 9.91
N LEU A 403 -5.58 -1.17 9.88
CA LEU A 403 -6.68 -1.23 8.93
C LEU A 403 -7.86 -2.03 9.51
N GLY A 404 -9.02 -1.39 9.64
CA GLY A 404 -10.19 -2.03 10.21
C GLY A 404 -11.43 -1.16 10.25
N TYR A 405 -12.59 -1.80 10.22
CA TYR A 405 -13.84 -1.15 10.57
C TYR A 405 -14.76 -2.10 11.33
N VAL A 406 -15.57 -1.53 12.20
CA VAL A 406 -16.77 -2.19 12.73
C VAL A 406 -17.99 -1.37 12.31
N GLU A 407 -19.07 -2.07 11.98
CA GLU A 407 -20.32 -1.45 11.57
C GLU A 407 -21.52 -2.10 12.24
N PHE A 408 -22.51 -1.27 12.55
CA PHE A 408 -23.81 -1.73 13.01
C PHE A 408 -24.53 -2.50 11.90
N ALA A 409 -25.06 -3.67 12.25
CA ALA A 409 -25.73 -4.58 11.32
C ALA A 409 -27.18 -4.91 11.71
N GLY A 410 -27.71 -4.41 12.83
CA GLY A 410 -29.11 -4.61 13.23
C GLY A 410 -29.35 -4.62 14.74
N TRP A 411 -30.58 -4.35 15.16
CA TRP A 411 -31.02 -4.46 16.55
C TRP A 411 -31.67 -5.82 16.79
N VAL A 412 -31.33 -6.49 17.88
CA VAL A 412 -32.04 -7.72 18.28
C VAL A 412 -33.23 -7.33 19.16
N PRO A 413 -34.45 -7.83 18.87
CA PRO A 413 -35.61 -7.58 19.73
C PRO A 413 -35.37 -8.03 21.17
N GLY A 414 -35.81 -7.22 22.13
CA GLY A 414 -35.58 -7.43 23.57
C GLY A 414 -34.63 -6.43 24.22
N GLY A 415 -33.98 -5.57 23.43
CA GLY A 415 -33.32 -4.34 23.92
C GLY A 415 -31.94 -4.52 24.58
N ASN A 416 -31.37 -5.74 24.58
CA ASN A 416 -30.11 -6.02 25.26
C ASN A 416 -28.95 -6.38 24.32
N GLN A 417 -29.23 -6.56 23.02
CA GLN A 417 -28.28 -7.06 22.04
C GLN A 417 -28.39 -6.32 20.71
N PHE A 418 -27.26 -6.23 20.02
CA PHE A 418 -27.19 -5.74 18.65
C PHE A 418 -26.23 -6.56 17.81
N LEU A 419 -26.34 -6.41 16.50
CA LEU A 419 -25.53 -7.09 15.51
C LEU A 419 -24.46 -6.14 15.00
N ALA A 420 -23.23 -6.63 14.82
CA ALA A 420 -22.17 -5.89 14.15
C ALA A 420 -21.41 -6.77 13.15
N ALA A 421 -20.96 -6.16 12.06
CA ALA A 421 -19.95 -6.75 11.19
C ALA A 421 -18.61 -6.06 11.46
N ARG A 422 -17.56 -6.86 11.64
CA ARG A 422 -16.22 -6.41 11.96
C ARG A 422 -15.25 -7.00 10.95
N GLU A 423 -14.46 -6.13 10.33
CA GLU A 423 -13.33 -6.53 9.51
C GLU A 423 -12.09 -5.81 10.00
N VAL A 424 -11.01 -6.54 10.15
CA VAL A 424 -9.75 -5.98 10.62
C VAL A 424 -8.58 -6.76 10.04
N ARG A 425 -7.49 -6.04 9.77
CA ARG A 425 -6.17 -6.63 9.63
C ARG A 425 -5.43 -6.46 10.95
N ALA A 426 -5.25 -7.57 11.68
CA ALA A 426 -4.52 -7.60 12.93
C ALA A 426 -3.36 -8.61 12.80
N GLU A 427 -2.16 -8.20 13.20
CA GLU A 427 -0.96 -9.06 13.16
C GLU A 427 -0.69 -9.67 11.76
N GLY A 428 -0.96 -8.91 10.70
CA GLY A 428 -0.80 -9.36 9.31
C GLY A 428 -1.86 -10.35 8.82
N ARG A 429 -2.87 -10.68 9.64
CA ARG A 429 -3.97 -11.56 9.27
C ARG A 429 -5.27 -10.79 9.11
N TYR A 430 -6.01 -11.14 8.08
CA TYR A 430 -7.36 -10.63 7.85
C TYR A 430 -8.35 -11.45 8.67
N LYS A 431 -9.19 -10.77 9.44
CA LYS A 431 -10.30 -11.37 10.16
C LYS A 431 -11.57 -10.63 9.80
N GLN A 432 -12.56 -11.41 9.37
CA GLN A 432 -13.95 -10.97 9.26
C GLN A 432 -14.76 -11.72 10.31
N SER A 433 -15.59 -11.00 11.06
CA SER A 433 -16.53 -11.57 12.01
C SER A 433 -17.87 -10.86 11.96
N PHE A 434 -18.92 -11.66 12.05
CA PHE A 434 -20.29 -11.21 12.29
C PHE A 434 -20.61 -11.53 13.74
N GLU A 435 -21.04 -10.53 14.50
CA GLU A 435 -21.06 -10.57 15.97
C GLU A 435 -22.44 -10.22 16.51
N VAL A 436 -22.90 -10.97 17.52
CA VAL A 436 -23.99 -10.58 18.41
C VAL A 436 -23.34 -10.04 19.68
N LEU A 437 -23.55 -8.76 19.97
CA LEU A 437 -22.93 -8.08 21.09
C LEU A 437 -23.97 -7.67 22.13
N SER A 438 -23.56 -7.70 23.39
CA SER A 438 -24.30 -7.08 24.48
C SER A 438 -24.31 -5.56 24.32
N GLN A 439 -25.47 -4.93 24.38
CA GLN A 439 -25.59 -3.47 24.43
C GLN A 439 -24.95 -2.91 25.71
N ASN A 440 -25.07 -3.63 26.83
CA ASN A 440 -24.64 -3.16 28.13
C ASN A 440 -23.13 -3.27 28.38
N SER A 441 -22.43 -4.23 27.78
CA SER A 441 -21.00 -4.45 28.03
C SER A 441 -20.13 -4.38 26.78
N LEU A 442 -20.73 -4.28 25.60
CA LEU A 442 -20.07 -4.46 24.30
C LEU A 442 -19.33 -5.79 24.14
N GLN A 443 -19.58 -6.77 25.01
CA GLN A 443 -18.97 -8.09 24.87
C GLN A 443 -19.61 -8.85 23.71
N VAL A 444 -18.77 -9.52 22.93
CA VAL A 444 -19.21 -10.45 21.88
C VAL A 444 -19.76 -11.70 22.56
N GLU A 445 -21.07 -11.91 22.47
CA GLU A 445 -21.74 -13.07 23.06
C GLU A 445 -21.70 -14.27 22.10
N ARG A 446 -21.81 -13.99 20.79
CA ARG A 446 -21.71 -14.99 19.72
C ARG A 446 -21.08 -14.36 18.49
N TRP A 447 -20.34 -15.15 17.71
CA TRP A 447 -19.80 -14.71 16.44
C TRP A 447 -19.74 -15.84 15.41
N ALA A 448 -19.63 -15.48 14.14
CA ALA A 448 -19.33 -16.38 13.04
C ALA A 448 -18.51 -15.67 11.96
N ASP A 449 -17.90 -16.46 11.07
CA ASP A 449 -17.18 -15.99 9.88
C ASP A 449 -18.13 -15.63 8.72
N ARG A 450 -19.38 -16.08 8.77
CA ARG A 450 -20.43 -15.79 7.78
C ARG A 450 -21.70 -15.32 8.45
N ALA A 451 -22.32 -14.26 7.92
CA ALA A 451 -23.54 -13.69 8.47
C ALA A 451 -24.69 -14.72 8.59
N ASN A 452 -24.86 -15.57 7.58
CA ASN A 452 -25.93 -16.57 7.55
C ASN A 452 -25.73 -17.75 8.51
N ALA A 453 -24.55 -17.89 9.13
CA ALA A 453 -24.30 -18.89 10.17
C ALA A 453 -24.91 -18.49 11.53
N LEU A 454 -25.31 -17.21 11.70
CA LEU A 454 -25.97 -16.73 12.91
C LEU A 454 -27.46 -16.53 12.68
N ALA A 455 -28.29 -17.27 13.42
CA ALA A 455 -29.75 -17.14 13.35
C ALA A 455 -30.24 -15.71 13.63
N ALA A 456 -29.52 -14.96 14.47
CA ALA A 456 -29.85 -13.56 14.76
C ALA A 456 -29.65 -12.67 13.53
N PHE A 457 -28.57 -12.85 12.76
CA PHE A 457 -28.35 -12.13 11.51
C PHE A 457 -29.41 -12.47 10.46
N VAL A 458 -29.77 -13.74 10.31
CA VAL A 458 -30.82 -14.16 9.36
C VAL A 458 -32.17 -13.47 9.65
N ARG A 459 -32.48 -13.23 10.92
CA ARG A 459 -33.78 -12.68 11.35
C ARG A 459 -33.81 -11.16 11.46
N TRP A 460 -32.72 -10.56 11.94
CA TRP A 460 -32.72 -9.19 12.47
C TRP A 460 -31.68 -8.28 11.85
N GLN A 461 -31.03 -8.70 10.77
CA GLN A 461 -30.13 -7.81 10.03
C GLN A 461 -30.88 -6.58 9.51
N ASP A 462 -30.26 -5.42 9.67
CA ASP A 462 -30.78 -4.16 9.18
C ASP A 462 -30.80 -4.14 7.63
N PRO A 463 -31.93 -3.78 7.00
CA PRO A 463 -32.01 -3.74 5.54
C PRO A 463 -31.09 -2.69 4.90
N ALA A 464 -30.83 -1.56 5.56
CA ALA A 464 -29.92 -0.54 5.03
C ALA A 464 -28.47 -1.01 5.10
N TRP A 465 -28.08 -1.69 6.19
CA TRP A 465 -26.80 -2.39 6.29
C TRP A 465 -26.64 -3.41 5.16
N LYS A 466 -27.62 -4.31 4.95
CA LYS A 466 -27.56 -5.34 3.90
C LYS A 466 -27.34 -4.76 2.50
N ARG A 467 -27.97 -3.62 2.19
CA ARG A 467 -27.81 -2.94 0.88
C ARG A 467 -26.45 -2.26 0.74
N GLY A 468 -25.97 -1.63 1.82
CA GLY A 468 -24.82 -0.73 1.78
C GLY A 468 -23.48 -1.35 2.17
N THR A 469 -23.46 -2.47 2.89
CA THR A 469 -22.21 -3.08 3.37
C THR A 469 -21.40 -3.69 2.23
N VAL A 470 -20.08 -3.61 2.36
CA VAL A 470 -19.12 -4.34 1.53
C VAL A 470 -18.71 -5.68 2.13
N SER A 471 -19.04 -5.95 3.40
CA SER A 471 -18.66 -7.18 4.12
C SER A 471 -19.31 -8.45 3.61
N VAL A 472 -20.49 -8.32 3.00
CA VAL A 472 -21.25 -9.47 2.48
C VAL A 472 -21.17 -9.59 0.96
N ARG A 473 -20.36 -8.75 0.31
CA ARG A 473 -20.27 -8.67 -1.15
C ARG A 473 -19.25 -9.63 -1.72
#